data_AF-A0A8W8N3H7-F1
#
_entry.id   AF-A0A8W8N3H7-F1
#
_cell.length_a   1.000
_cell.length_b   1.000
_cell.length_c   1.000
_cell.angle_alpha   90.00
_cell.angle_beta   90.00
_cell.angle_gamma   90.00
#
_symmetry.space_group_name_H-M   'P 1'
#
loop_
_entity.id
_entity.type
_entity.pdbx_description
1 polymer ?
#
loop_
_entity_poly.entity_id
_entity_poly.type
_entity_poly.pdbx_seq_one_letter_code
_entity_poly.pdbx_strand_id
1 'polypeptide(L)'
;MILRQNHAASDTHDPIFVDKTRNSNIKYSRDENMDDEEKWNNDQSASEKYSRNVLVDKGINLKLQLPLKGQTFNPVVRGFVEQLKRKGEVAKDVEIENIGQYAKSHLQLRDTDLNAKELKNIKNCKASSKQDYQKNYGAFFGGDHGRLQNIRRTHHSYLDETKFMIEVGGNWGWDAGNFSKLYNMNYLILEPLTPYTDILEKKFAGNEKVSIYNIGLGSDNEVVMVNLEGNNACATTKFSKKNGTVPIYIVNAIDFLTDLGVGVYELDLLTMNCEGCEFEVLETLVKSNLIERIRNIQWATHTQVSIPNPWERYCRIHELLKRTHRPTYQYKFNWESWRRKDIK
;
A
#
# COMPACT_ATOMS: atom_id res chain seq x y z
N MET A 1 -23.98 26.03 16.88
CA MET A 1 -23.58 27.13 15.97
C MET A 1 -22.29 26.69 15.29
N ILE A 2 -22.36 26.44 13.99
CA ILE A 2 -21.33 25.81 13.16
C ILE A 2 -20.22 26.84 12.90
N LEU A 3 -18.97 26.53 13.26
CA LEU A 3 -17.81 27.31 12.86
C LEU A 3 -16.98 26.51 11.84
N ARG A 4 -17.13 26.90 10.58
CA ARG A 4 -16.21 26.61 9.48
C ARG A 4 -14.91 27.38 9.74
N GLN A 5 -13.76 26.76 9.60
CA GLN A 5 -12.51 27.49 9.36
C GLN A 5 -11.77 26.89 8.16
N ASN A 6 -11.70 27.72 7.12
CA ASN A 6 -10.79 27.64 6.00
C ASN A 6 -9.35 27.61 6.51
N HIS A 7 -8.50 26.73 5.99
CA HIS A 7 -7.05 26.92 6.03
C HIS A 7 -6.52 26.77 4.61
N ALA A 8 -6.32 27.94 3.99
CA ALA A 8 -5.37 28.13 2.92
C ALA A 8 -3.97 28.18 3.56
N ALA A 9 -3.03 27.38 3.08
CA ALA A 9 -1.61 27.62 3.28
C ALA A 9 -1.04 27.97 1.90
N SER A 10 -0.71 29.25 1.73
CA SER A 10 -0.17 29.81 0.51
C SER A 10 1.33 29.54 0.39
N ASP A 11 1.67 29.02 -0.79
CA ASP A 11 2.95 28.97 -1.47
C ASP A 11 3.88 30.17 -1.23
N THR A 12 5.18 29.87 -1.20
CA THR A 12 6.23 30.80 -1.65
C THR A 12 7.06 30.12 -2.73
N HIS A 13 7.21 30.86 -3.83
CA HIS A 13 7.75 30.48 -5.13
C HIS A 13 9.27 30.23 -5.15
N ASP A 14 9.70 29.35 -6.06
CA ASP A 14 10.65 29.75 -7.11
C ASP A 14 10.35 28.99 -8.43
N PRO A 15 10.62 29.59 -9.60
CA PRO A 15 9.87 29.33 -10.84
C PRO A 15 10.58 28.36 -11.81
N ILE A 16 9.91 28.11 -12.96
CA ILE A 16 10.40 27.54 -14.23
C ILE A 16 9.81 26.15 -14.57
N PHE A 17 8.63 26.15 -15.18
CA PHE A 17 8.42 25.80 -16.60
C PHE A 17 6.94 26.00 -16.92
N VAL A 18 6.64 27.12 -17.59
CA VAL A 18 5.35 27.32 -18.26
C VAL A 18 5.49 26.66 -19.63
N ASP A 19 4.77 25.57 -19.86
CA ASP A 19 4.40 25.21 -21.23
C ASP A 19 2.89 25.29 -21.40
N LYS A 20 2.50 26.14 -22.35
CA LYS A 20 1.13 26.40 -22.77
C LYS A 20 0.79 25.36 -23.84
N THR A 21 -0.19 24.49 -23.61
CA THR A 21 -0.98 23.94 -24.74
C THR A 21 -2.34 23.38 -24.30
N ARG A 22 -3.36 24.17 -24.63
CA ARG A 22 -4.68 23.80 -25.21
C ARG A 22 -5.44 22.58 -24.64
N ASN A 23 -6.59 22.91 -24.03
CA ASN A 23 -7.93 22.38 -24.34
C ASN A 23 -8.02 20.95 -24.91
N SER A 24 -8.49 20.02 -24.07
CA SER A 24 -9.31 18.91 -24.53
C SER A 24 -10.36 18.57 -23.47
N ASN A 25 -11.60 19.01 -23.71
CA ASN A 25 -12.79 18.45 -23.07
C ASN A 25 -12.91 16.99 -23.50
N ILE A 26 -12.53 16.05 -22.63
CA ILE A 26 -12.81 14.63 -22.85
C ILE A 26 -14.19 14.35 -22.26
N LYS A 27 -15.21 14.33 -23.13
CA LYS A 27 -16.52 13.73 -22.84
C LYS A 27 -16.36 12.22 -22.85
N TYR A 28 -16.75 11.56 -21.77
CA TYR A 28 -16.96 10.11 -21.78
C TYR A 28 -18.22 9.83 -22.61
N SER A 29 -18.03 9.16 -23.75
CA SER A 29 -19.11 8.60 -24.56
C SER A 29 -19.76 7.45 -23.79
N ARG A 30 -21.07 7.52 -23.65
CA ARG A 30 -21.93 6.53 -23.00
C ARG A 30 -22.50 5.69 -24.14
N ASP A 31 -21.96 4.49 -24.36
CA ASP A 31 -22.59 3.56 -25.28
C ASP A 31 -23.80 2.95 -24.59
N GLU A 32 -24.97 3.34 -25.10
CA GLU A 32 -26.27 2.76 -24.86
C GLU A 32 -26.39 1.46 -25.67
N ASN A 33 -26.78 0.37 -25.01
CA ASN A 33 -27.72 -0.64 -25.49
C ASN A 33 -27.66 -1.86 -24.57
N MET A 34 -28.73 -2.08 -23.82
CA MET A 34 -29.34 -3.40 -23.55
C MET A 34 -30.45 -3.20 -22.50
N ASP A 35 -31.59 -2.71 -22.98
CA ASP A 35 -32.88 -3.04 -22.36
C ASP A 35 -33.32 -4.36 -22.97
N ASP A 36 -33.57 -5.36 -22.13
CA ASP A 36 -34.69 -6.31 -22.26
C ASP A 36 -34.79 -7.08 -20.94
N GLU A 37 -35.79 -6.72 -20.14
CA GLU A 37 -36.22 -7.44 -18.95
C GLU A 37 -36.96 -8.72 -19.35
N GLU A 38 -36.41 -9.89 -19.03
CA GLU A 38 -37.22 -11.11 -18.88
C GLU A 38 -36.91 -11.81 -17.56
N LYS A 39 -37.97 -12.01 -16.77
CA LYS A 39 -37.96 -12.66 -15.46
C LYS A 39 -37.58 -14.14 -15.62
N TRP A 40 -36.51 -14.58 -14.97
CA TRP A 40 -36.26 -15.99 -14.69
C TRP A 40 -35.79 -16.20 -13.25
N ASN A 41 -36.48 -17.09 -12.52
CA ASN A 41 -36.31 -17.33 -11.08
C ASN A 41 -35.09 -18.20 -10.76
N ASN A 42 -34.37 -17.81 -9.69
CA ASN A 42 -33.59 -18.61 -8.73
C ASN A 42 -32.66 -19.72 -9.28
N ASP A 43 -31.65 -19.33 -10.06
CA ASP A 43 -30.34 -20.02 -10.12
C ASP A 43 -29.16 -19.10 -10.56
N GLN A 44 -29.44 -17.83 -10.86
CA GLN A 44 -28.47 -16.84 -11.37
C GLN A 44 -27.38 -16.44 -10.37
N SER A 45 -27.61 -16.53 -9.05
CA SER A 45 -26.69 -15.94 -8.07
C SER A 45 -25.30 -16.61 -8.06
N ALA A 46 -25.21 -17.91 -8.34
CA ALA A 46 -23.94 -18.63 -8.35
C ALA A 46 -23.18 -18.42 -9.67
N SER A 47 -23.88 -18.44 -10.82
CA SER A 47 -23.26 -18.23 -12.13
C SER A 47 -22.85 -16.77 -12.36
N GLU A 48 -23.63 -15.80 -11.88
CA GLU A 48 -23.26 -14.38 -11.91
C GLU A 48 -22.09 -14.08 -10.99
N LYS A 49 -22.07 -14.66 -9.78
CA LYS A 49 -20.94 -14.52 -8.86
C LYS A 49 -19.67 -15.15 -9.43
N TYR A 50 -19.76 -16.34 -10.02
CA TYR A 50 -18.65 -16.98 -10.71
C TYR A 50 -18.15 -16.15 -11.89
N SER A 51 -19.05 -15.64 -12.73
CA SER A 51 -18.68 -14.81 -13.89
C SER A 51 -18.07 -13.48 -13.47
N ARG A 52 -18.55 -12.86 -12.40
CA ARG A 52 -17.94 -11.66 -11.80
C ARG A 52 -16.53 -11.95 -11.28
N ASN A 53 -16.32 -13.07 -10.58
CA ASN A 53 -15.00 -13.47 -10.09
C ASN A 53 -14.01 -13.65 -11.25
N VAL A 54 -14.42 -14.34 -12.34
CA VAL A 54 -13.57 -14.53 -13.51
C VAL A 54 -13.19 -13.19 -14.18
N LEU A 55 -14.10 -12.22 -14.24
CA LEU A 55 -13.81 -10.89 -14.79
C LEU A 55 -12.87 -10.08 -13.88
N VAL A 56 -13.06 -10.16 -12.57
CA VAL A 56 -12.15 -9.58 -11.56
C VAL A 56 -10.76 -10.16 -11.72
N ASP A 57 -10.63 -11.49 -11.77
CA ASP A 57 -9.36 -12.18 -11.92
C ASP A 57 -8.65 -11.81 -13.23
N LYS A 58 -9.38 -11.73 -14.35
CA LYS A 58 -8.82 -11.28 -15.63
C LYS A 58 -8.34 -9.83 -15.58
N GLY A 59 -9.11 -8.94 -14.95
CA GLY A 59 -8.76 -7.53 -14.79
C GLY A 59 -7.53 -7.33 -13.92
N ILE A 60 -7.45 -8.04 -12.79
CA ILE A 60 -6.30 -8.01 -11.87
C ILE A 60 -5.05 -8.57 -12.55
N ASN A 61 -5.15 -9.74 -13.19
CA ASN A 61 -4.02 -10.34 -13.89
C ASN A 61 -3.48 -9.42 -15.00
N LEU A 62 -4.37 -8.78 -15.77
CA LEU A 62 -3.98 -7.78 -16.76
C LEU A 62 -3.23 -6.61 -16.11
N LYS A 63 -3.75 -6.07 -14.99
CA LYS A 63 -3.12 -4.95 -14.27
C LYS A 63 -1.78 -5.31 -13.63
N LEU A 64 -1.59 -6.55 -13.21
CA LEU A 64 -0.30 -7.07 -12.75
C LEU A 64 0.71 -7.22 -13.89
N GLN A 65 0.25 -7.53 -15.11
CA GLN A 65 1.12 -7.71 -16.28
C GLN A 65 1.45 -6.41 -17.02
N LEU A 66 0.56 -5.41 -17.02
CA LEU A 66 0.77 -4.14 -17.73
C LEU A 66 2.10 -3.44 -17.35
N PRO A 67 2.47 -3.32 -16.06
CA PRO A 67 3.78 -2.83 -15.63
C PRO A 67 4.97 -3.59 -16.17
N LEU A 68 4.78 -4.88 -16.49
CA LEU A 68 5.83 -5.76 -16.97
C LEU A 68 6.11 -5.58 -18.47
N LYS A 69 5.25 -4.91 -19.26
CA LYS A 69 5.44 -4.64 -20.71
C LYS A 69 6.04 -5.82 -21.50
N GLY A 70 5.44 -7.00 -21.39
CA GLY A 70 5.87 -8.22 -22.09
C GLY A 70 7.04 -8.96 -21.46
N GLN A 71 7.55 -8.50 -20.32
CA GLN A 71 8.49 -9.26 -19.50
C GLN A 71 7.77 -10.40 -18.78
N THR A 72 8.46 -11.55 -18.65
CA THR A 72 7.95 -12.72 -17.93
C THR A 72 7.91 -12.52 -16.42
N PHE A 73 8.77 -11.63 -15.90
CA PHE A 73 8.85 -11.30 -14.48
C PHE A 73 9.35 -9.86 -14.30
N ASN A 74 9.05 -9.24 -13.15
CA ASN A 74 9.45 -7.86 -12.87
C ASN A 74 10.98 -7.65 -12.96
N PRO A 75 11.48 -6.72 -13.79
CA PRO A 75 12.92 -6.49 -13.94
C PRO A 75 13.63 -6.02 -12.67
N VAL A 76 13.00 -5.17 -11.85
CA VAL A 76 13.55 -4.69 -10.56
C VAL A 76 13.72 -5.87 -9.61
N VAL A 77 12.67 -6.70 -9.47
CA VAL A 77 12.72 -7.88 -8.61
C VAL A 77 13.70 -8.92 -9.16
N ARG A 78 13.79 -9.08 -10.49
CA ARG A 78 14.81 -9.94 -11.13
C ARG A 78 16.23 -9.49 -10.80
N GLY A 79 16.52 -8.20 -10.97
CA GLY A 79 17.82 -7.63 -10.59
C GLY A 79 18.15 -7.87 -9.12
N PHE A 80 17.16 -7.67 -8.23
CA PHE A 80 17.34 -7.90 -6.79
C PHE A 80 17.57 -9.37 -6.45
N VAL A 81 16.77 -10.31 -6.98
CA VAL A 81 16.95 -11.75 -6.74
C VAL A 81 18.30 -12.23 -7.27
N GLU A 82 18.72 -11.79 -8.46
CA GLU A 82 20.04 -12.13 -9.00
C GLU A 82 21.18 -11.54 -8.16
N GLN A 83 21.00 -10.34 -7.59
CA GLN A 83 21.94 -9.80 -6.60
C GLN A 83 22.04 -10.72 -5.36
N LEU A 84 20.92 -11.20 -4.83
CA LEU A 84 20.90 -12.09 -3.66
C LEU A 84 21.55 -13.45 -3.97
N LYS A 85 21.30 -14.03 -5.15
CA LYS A 85 21.95 -15.26 -5.61
C LYS A 85 23.47 -15.13 -5.67
N ARG A 86 23.99 -13.99 -6.14
CA ARG A 86 25.44 -13.71 -6.16
C ARG A 86 26.02 -13.64 -4.74
N LYS A 87 25.24 -13.16 -3.77
CA LYS A 87 25.63 -13.10 -2.35
C LYS A 87 25.44 -14.44 -1.61
N GLY A 88 24.83 -15.45 -2.25
CA GLY A 88 24.51 -16.72 -1.61
C GLY A 88 23.34 -16.67 -0.62
N GLU A 89 22.55 -15.60 -0.67
CA GLU A 89 21.37 -15.40 0.20
C GLU A 89 20.12 -16.12 -0.35
N VAL A 90 20.12 -16.41 -1.66
CA VAL A 90 19.12 -17.24 -2.34
C VAL A 90 19.86 -18.33 -3.11
N ALA A 91 19.32 -19.55 -3.11
CA ALA A 91 19.93 -20.68 -3.81
C ALA A 91 19.96 -20.43 -5.33
N LYS A 92 21.07 -20.81 -5.98
CA LYS A 92 21.33 -20.49 -7.40
C LYS A 92 20.38 -21.19 -8.37
N ASP A 93 19.86 -22.34 -7.96
CA ASP A 93 18.92 -23.20 -8.69
C ASP A 93 17.46 -22.72 -8.59
N VAL A 94 17.15 -21.72 -7.76
CA VAL A 94 15.82 -21.13 -7.72
C VAL A 94 15.57 -20.37 -9.03
N GLU A 95 14.74 -20.94 -9.89
CA GLU A 95 14.23 -20.27 -11.08
C GLU A 95 13.30 -19.12 -10.68
N ILE A 96 13.54 -17.94 -11.21
CA ILE A 96 12.80 -16.75 -10.79
C ILE A 96 11.34 -16.80 -11.25
N GLU A 97 11.07 -17.46 -12.36
CA GLU A 97 9.72 -17.70 -12.87
C GLU A 97 8.88 -18.56 -11.92
N ASN A 98 9.53 -19.39 -11.09
CA ASN A 98 8.89 -20.28 -10.12
C ASN A 98 9.04 -19.79 -8.67
N ILE A 99 9.72 -18.66 -8.43
CA ILE A 99 10.03 -18.17 -7.08
C ILE A 99 8.77 -17.94 -6.25
N GLY A 100 7.68 -17.51 -6.89
CA GLY A 100 6.43 -17.24 -6.19
C GLY A 100 5.72 -18.51 -5.73
N GLN A 101 5.76 -19.57 -6.54
CA GLN A 101 5.26 -20.88 -6.14
C GLN A 101 6.05 -21.44 -4.96
N TYR A 102 7.38 -21.25 -4.97
CA TYR A 102 8.24 -21.64 -3.86
C TYR A 102 7.95 -20.82 -2.59
N ALA A 103 7.77 -19.50 -2.70
CA ALA A 103 7.37 -18.67 -1.56
C ALA A 103 6.02 -19.12 -0.97
N LYS A 104 5.03 -19.39 -1.82
CA LYS A 104 3.70 -19.88 -1.42
C LYS A 104 3.77 -21.24 -0.72
N SER A 105 4.63 -22.16 -1.18
CA SER A 105 4.75 -23.49 -0.56
C SER A 105 5.35 -23.48 0.85
N HIS A 106 6.01 -22.40 1.25
CA HIS A 106 6.58 -22.20 2.59
C HIS A 106 5.71 -21.30 3.48
N LEU A 107 4.54 -20.87 2.98
CA LEU A 107 3.62 -20.06 3.75
C LEU A 107 3.00 -20.89 4.88
N GLN A 108 3.04 -20.36 6.09
CA GLN A 108 2.44 -20.97 7.27
C GLN A 108 1.55 -19.96 7.95
N LEU A 109 0.35 -20.40 8.33
CA LEU A 109 -0.55 -19.59 9.15
C LEU A 109 0.05 -19.41 10.55
N ARG A 110 -0.16 -18.23 11.12
CA ARG A 110 0.24 -17.86 12.47
C ARG A 110 -0.99 -17.70 13.33
N ASP A 111 -0.83 -18.07 14.60
CA ASP A 111 -1.84 -17.80 15.61
C ASP A 111 -2.00 -16.29 15.81
N THR A 112 -3.26 -15.84 15.79
CA THR A 112 -3.67 -14.46 16.07
C THR A 112 -4.61 -14.35 17.27
N ASP A 113 -4.78 -15.45 18.02
CA ASP A 113 -5.51 -15.48 19.27
C ASP A 113 -4.79 -14.63 20.30
N LEU A 114 -5.57 -13.85 21.05
CA LEU A 114 -5.05 -12.88 22.01
C LEU A 114 -5.14 -13.46 23.41
N ASN A 115 -4.02 -13.47 24.13
CA ASN A 115 -4.03 -13.83 25.54
C ASN A 115 -4.61 -12.69 26.40
N ALA A 116 -4.89 -12.98 27.68
CA ALA A 116 -5.49 -12.02 28.60
C ALA A 116 -4.69 -10.71 28.76
N LYS A 117 -3.35 -10.79 28.67
CA LYS A 117 -2.46 -9.61 28.74
C LYS A 117 -2.59 -8.75 27.49
N GLU A 118 -2.58 -9.35 26.31
CA GLU A 118 -2.76 -8.64 25.03
C GLU A 118 -4.15 -7.99 24.95
N LEU A 119 -5.21 -8.70 25.37
CA LEU A 119 -6.55 -8.14 25.46
C LEU A 119 -6.61 -6.92 26.40
N LYS A 120 -5.94 -6.98 27.56
CA LYS A 120 -5.82 -5.85 28.48
C LYS A 120 -5.05 -4.68 27.83
N ASN A 121 -3.97 -4.95 27.10
CA ASN A 121 -3.21 -3.92 26.41
C ASN A 121 -4.04 -3.23 25.33
N ILE A 122 -4.82 -3.99 24.54
CA ILE A 122 -5.72 -3.44 23.53
C ILE A 122 -6.77 -2.52 24.17
N LYS A 123 -7.37 -2.95 25.29
CA LYS A 123 -8.33 -2.12 26.03
C LYS A 123 -7.71 -0.80 26.49
N ASN A 124 -6.48 -0.84 27.01
CA ASN A 124 -5.76 0.36 27.45
C ASN A 124 -5.40 1.27 26.27
N CYS A 125 -4.91 0.70 25.17
CA CYS A 125 -4.61 1.43 23.93
C CYS A 125 -5.86 2.13 23.36
N LYS A 126 -7.01 1.43 23.35
CA LYS A 126 -8.30 1.98 22.92
C LYS A 126 -8.74 3.14 23.81
N ALA A 127 -8.52 3.04 25.12
CA ALA A 127 -8.87 4.08 26.08
C ALA A 127 -8.06 5.38 25.89
N SER A 128 -6.77 5.29 25.52
CA SER A 128 -5.92 6.46 25.27
C SER A 128 -5.95 6.99 23.82
N SER A 129 -6.64 6.30 22.91
CA SER A 129 -6.52 6.49 21.46
C SER A 129 -6.72 7.93 20.99
N LYS A 130 -7.80 8.58 21.43
CA LYS A 130 -8.12 9.97 21.02
C LYS A 130 -7.06 10.97 21.51
N GLN A 131 -6.61 10.81 22.75
CA GLN A 131 -5.60 11.68 23.35
C GLN A 131 -4.24 11.48 22.67
N ASP A 132 -3.85 10.22 22.44
CA ASP A 132 -2.63 9.87 21.73
C ASP A 132 -2.66 10.43 20.29
N TYR A 133 -3.77 10.30 19.57
CA TYR A 133 -3.90 10.87 18.23
C TYR A 133 -3.71 12.39 18.23
N GLN A 134 -4.44 13.13 19.08
CA GLN A 134 -4.36 14.60 19.13
C GLN A 134 -2.95 15.09 19.47
N LYS A 135 -2.31 14.45 20.46
CA LYS A 135 -0.93 14.77 20.86
C LYS A 135 0.05 14.54 19.72
N ASN A 136 -0.04 13.38 19.06
CA ASN A 136 0.91 13.00 18.01
C ASN A 136 0.66 13.72 16.69
N TYR A 137 -0.59 14.08 16.38
CA TYR A 137 -0.93 14.85 15.18
C TYR A 137 -0.26 16.22 15.20
N GLY A 138 -0.41 16.97 16.30
CA GLY A 138 0.22 18.28 16.45
C GLY A 138 1.75 18.20 16.40
N ALA A 139 2.34 17.19 17.05
CA ALA A 139 3.79 16.98 17.01
C ALA A 139 4.27 16.61 15.60
N PHE A 140 3.58 15.72 14.89
CA PHE A 140 4.03 15.26 13.58
C PHE A 140 3.85 16.33 12.50
N PHE A 141 2.65 16.91 12.38
CA PHE A 141 2.33 17.83 11.30
C PHE A 141 2.77 19.27 11.58
N GLY A 142 2.71 19.72 12.84
CA GLY A 142 3.07 21.08 13.25
C GLY A 142 4.44 21.21 13.93
N GLY A 143 5.01 20.11 14.41
CA GLY A 143 6.28 20.13 15.13
C GLY A 143 7.44 20.54 14.24
N ASP A 144 8.31 21.38 14.81
CA ASP A 144 9.45 21.98 14.11
C ASP A 144 9.09 22.59 12.75
N HIS A 145 7.98 23.32 12.68
CA HIS A 145 7.46 23.92 11.44
C HIS A 145 7.21 22.87 10.33
N GLY A 146 6.78 21.66 10.72
CA GLY A 146 6.51 20.54 9.82
C GLY A 146 7.75 19.71 9.45
N ARG A 147 8.95 20.08 9.92
CA ARG A 147 10.19 19.34 9.63
C ARG A 147 10.21 17.96 10.27
N LEU A 148 9.48 17.74 11.36
CA LEU A 148 9.40 16.42 11.98
C LEU A 148 8.78 15.36 11.05
N GLN A 149 7.99 15.76 10.07
CA GLN A 149 7.44 14.81 9.10
C GLN A 149 8.54 14.15 8.24
N ASN A 150 9.73 14.76 8.11
CA ASN A 150 10.85 14.20 7.35
C ASN A 150 11.32 12.85 7.92
N ILE A 151 11.05 12.57 9.20
CA ILE A 151 11.45 11.33 9.86
C ILE A 151 10.98 10.08 9.10
N ARG A 152 9.80 10.12 8.45
CA ARG A 152 9.25 9.01 7.66
C ARG A 152 10.09 8.65 6.43
N ARG A 153 11.07 9.49 6.09
CA ARG A 153 11.99 9.27 4.99
C ARG A 153 13.42 9.14 5.47
N THR A 154 13.80 9.87 6.52
CA THR A 154 15.19 9.97 6.97
C THR A 154 15.56 8.98 8.08
N HIS A 155 14.59 8.34 8.73
CA HIS A 155 14.83 7.36 9.79
C HIS A 155 15.53 6.07 9.29
N HIS A 156 15.54 5.82 7.98
CA HIS A 156 15.94 4.54 7.39
C HIS A 156 17.44 4.48 7.05
N SER A 157 18.32 4.71 8.02
CA SER A 157 19.78 4.67 7.82
C SER A 157 20.34 3.31 7.39
N TYR A 158 19.50 2.26 7.39
CA TYR A 158 19.83 0.89 6.96
C TYR A 158 19.52 0.65 5.48
N LEU A 159 18.94 1.63 4.78
CA LEU A 159 18.67 1.56 3.35
C LEU A 159 19.88 2.05 2.57
N ASP A 160 20.13 1.37 1.45
CA ASP A 160 21.16 1.66 0.47
C ASP A 160 20.71 1.13 -0.89
N GLU A 161 21.55 1.30 -1.89
CA GLU A 161 21.22 1.01 -3.28
C GLU A 161 21.00 -0.48 -3.60
N THR A 162 21.34 -1.36 -2.65
CA THR A 162 21.22 -2.82 -2.74
C THR A 162 19.93 -3.33 -2.09
N LYS A 163 19.18 -2.46 -1.40
CA LYS A 163 17.95 -2.81 -0.68
C LYS A 163 16.73 -2.82 -1.57
N PHE A 164 15.67 -3.50 -1.11
CA PHE A 164 14.39 -3.58 -1.81
C PHE A 164 13.21 -3.14 -0.92
N MET A 165 12.36 -2.29 -1.49
CA MET A 165 11.17 -1.77 -0.80
C MET A 165 9.93 -1.81 -1.67
N ILE A 166 8.80 -1.92 -0.98
CA ILE A 166 7.47 -1.78 -1.56
C ILE A 166 6.78 -0.61 -0.86
N GLU A 167 6.24 0.33 -1.65
CA GLU A 167 5.37 1.42 -1.19
C GLU A 167 3.93 1.16 -1.63
N VAL A 168 3.01 1.12 -0.66
CA VAL A 168 1.57 1.01 -0.89
C VAL A 168 0.92 2.38 -0.73
N GLY A 169 0.37 2.93 -1.81
CA GLY A 169 -0.18 4.29 -1.87
C GLY A 169 0.85 5.32 -2.34
N GLY A 170 1.38 5.13 -3.56
CA GLY A 170 2.42 6.00 -4.12
C GLY A 170 1.98 7.43 -4.42
N ASN A 171 0.70 7.66 -4.72
CA ASN A 171 0.13 8.98 -5.07
C ASN A 171 0.98 9.68 -6.16
N TRP A 172 1.20 11.00 -6.08
CA TRP A 172 2.11 11.73 -6.97
C TRP A 172 3.61 11.47 -6.73
N GLY A 173 3.96 10.50 -5.87
CA GLY A 173 5.32 10.02 -5.63
C GLY A 173 6.19 10.96 -4.80
N TRP A 174 5.64 11.67 -3.81
CA TRP A 174 6.44 12.57 -2.97
C TRP A 174 7.46 11.81 -2.13
N ASP A 175 7.00 10.81 -1.37
CA ASP A 175 7.86 9.97 -0.57
C ASP A 175 8.75 9.12 -1.47
N ALA A 176 8.18 8.50 -2.52
CA ALA A 176 8.92 7.80 -3.55
C ALA A 176 10.14 8.58 -4.09
N GLY A 177 9.92 9.84 -4.49
CA GLY A 177 10.98 10.67 -5.08
C GLY A 177 12.09 11.01 -4.08
N ASN A 178 11.76 11.12 -2.80
CA ASN A 178 12.76 11.33 -1.77
C ASN A 178 13.52 10.04 -1.43
N PHE A 179 12.84 8.89 -1.29
CA PHE A 179 13.51 7.60 -1.08
C PHE A 179 14.48 7.29 -2.22
N SER A 180 14.04 7.49 -3.47
CA SER A 180 14.90 7.30 -4.65
C SER A 180 16.15 8.18 -4.60
N LYS A 181 16.03 9.46 -4.20
CA LYS A 181 17.17 10.38 -4.06
C LYS A 181 18.10 10.06 -2.89
N LEU A 182 17.54 9.66 -1.75
CA LEU A 182 18.30 9.41 -0.53
C LEU A 182 19.07 8.09 -0.57
N TYR A 183 18.48 7.05 -1.19
CA TYR A 183 18.98 5.68 -1.05
C TYR A 183 19.26 4.97 -2.38
N ASN A 184 18.75 5.46 -3.53
CA ASN A 184 18.95 4.85 -4.86
C ASN A 184 18.69 3.32 -4.92
N MET A 185 17.68 2.87 -4.20
CA MET A 185 17.36 1.46 -3.94
C MET A 185 16.39 0.85 -4.95
N ASN A 186 16.28 -0.47 -4.96
CA ASN A 186 15.25 -1.19 -5.73
C ASN A 186 13.88 -0.90 -5.09
N TYR A 187 12.91 -0.57 -5.93
CA TYR A 187 11.69 0.03 -5.43
C TYR A 187 10.47 -0.30 -6.27
N LEU A 188 9.42 -0.76 -5.60
CA LEU A 188 8.14 -1.06 -6.21
C LEU A 188 7.06 -0.17 -5.59
N ILE A 189 6.37 0.59 -6.44
CA ILE A 189 5.32 1.53 -6.03
C ILE A 189 3.96 0.97 -6.46
N LEU A 190 3.03 0.86 -5.51
CA LEU A 190 1.65 0.44 -5.74
C LEU A 190 0.74 1.65 -5.62
N GLU A 191 0.06 1.97 -6.72
CA GLU A 191 -0.90 3.06 -6.76
C GLU A 191 -2.14 2.65 -7.57
N PRO A 192 -3.30 2.46 -6.91
CA PRO A 192 -4.49 1.95 -7.59
C PRO A 192 -5.13 2.93 -8.58
N LEU A 193 -4.88 4.23 -8.49
CA LEU A 193 -5.49 5.23 -9.37
C LEU A 193 -4.64 5.50 -10.61
N THR A 194 -5.21 5.22 -11.79
CA THR A 194 -4.54 5.41 -13.08
C THR A 194 -3.92 6.81 -13.27
N PRO A 195 -4.60 7.92 -12.93
CA PRO A 195 -3.99 9.24 -13.09
C PRO A 195 -2.70 9.44 -12.27
N TYR A 196 -2.60 8.81 -11.09
CA TYR A 196 -1.40 8.88 -10.27
C TYR A 196 -0.32 7.91 -10.74
N THR A 197 -0.68 6.73 -11.26
CA THR A 197 0.31 5.87 -11.92
C THR A 197 0.91 6.53 -13.14
N ASP A 198 0.12 7.24 -13.95
CA ASP A 198 0.64 7.98 -15.11
C ASP A 198 1.64 9.07 -14.70
N ILE A 199 1.38 9.75 -13.57
CA ILE A 199 2.31 10.72 -12.99
C ILE A 199 3.60 10.02 -12.54
N LEU A 200 3.49 8.90 -11.82
CA LEU A 200 4.63 8.13 -11.33
C LEU A 200 5.48 7.61 -12.49
N GLU A 201 4.85 7.06 -13.54
CA GLU A 201 5.56 6.51 -14.70
C GLU A 201 6.35 7.59 -15.43
N LYS A 202 5.78 8.78 -15.61
CA LYS A 202 6.50 9.94 -16.17
C LYS A 202 7.64 10.38 -15.27
N LYS A 203 7.40 10.42 -13.96
CA LYS A 203 8.37 10.89 -12.96
C LYS A 203 9.60 9.99 -12.86
N PHE A 204 9.41 8.68 -12.96
CA PHE A 204 10.47 7.67 -12.86
C PHE A 204 10.86 7.07 -14.20
N ALA A 205 10.47 7.70 -15.32
CA ALA A 205 10.85 7.25 -16.65
C ALA A 205 12.37 7.11 -16.78
N GLY A 206 12.82 5.91 -17.19
CA GLY A 206 14.26 5.60 -17.32
C GLY A 206 14.97 5.19 -16.03
N ASN A 207 14.29 5.17 -14.88
CA ASN A 207 14.88 4.62 -13.66
C ASN A 207 14.64 3.11 -13.56
N GLU A 208 15.67 2.33 -13.91
CA GLU A 208 15.61 0.86 -13.92
C GLU A 208 15.42 0.22 -12.53
N LYS A 209 15.60 0.98 -11.44
CA LYS A 209 15.37 0.51 -10.07
C LYS A 209 13.95 0.74 -9.58
N VAL A 210 13.09 1.40 -10.37
CA VAL A 210 11.72 1.71 -9.97
C VAL A 210 10.73 1.00 -10.88
N SER A 211 9.79 0.27 -10.28
CA SER A 211 8.63 -0.33 -10.96
C SER A 211 7.35 0.19 -10.33
N ILE A 212 6.33 0.43 -11.15
CA ILE A 212 5.05 0.99 -10.72
C ILE A 212 3.95 0.01 -11.12
N TYR A 213 3.08 -0.35 -10.19
CA TYR A 213 1.91 -1.17 -10.46
C TYR A 213 0.62 -0.39 -10.20
N ASN A 214 -0.29 -0.47 -11.16
CA ASN A 214 -1.61 0.13 -11.04
C ASN A 214 -2.61 -0.75 -10.28
N ILE A 215 -2.29 -1.01 -9.02
CA ILE A 215 -3.07 -1.81 -8.08
C ILE A 215 -2.94 -1.24 -6.67
N GLY A 216 -3.91 -1.55 -5.81
CA GLY A 216 -3.80 -1.45 -4.36
C GLY A 216 -3.59 -2.83 -3.74
N LEU A 217 -3.29 -2.86 -2.45
CA LEU A 217 -3.27 -4.10 -1.66
C LEU A 217 -4.39 -4.13 -0.63
N GLY A 218 -4.89 -5.32 -0.36
CA GLY A 218 -5.93 -5.57 0.63
C GLY A 218 -5.93 -7.02 1.12
N SER A 219 -7.03 -7.42 1.75
CA SER A 219 -7.22 -8.80 2.23
C SER A 219 -7.65 -9.76 1.14
N ASP A 220 -8.17 -9.28 0.02
CA ASP A 220 -8.79 -10.09 -1.01
C ASP A 220 -8.51 -9.48 -2.40
N ASN A 221 -8.63 -10.32 -3.44
CA ASN A 221 -8.65 -9.86 -4.82
C ASN A 221 -10.03 -9.27 -5.12
N GLU A 222 -10.10 -7.98 -5.44
CA GLU A 222 -11.37 -7.31 -5.72
C GLU A 222 -11.22 -6.11 -6.65
N VAL A 223 -12.33 -5.73 -7.29
CA VAL A 223 -12.47 -4.46 -8.00
C VAL A 223 -13.46 -3.61 -7.24
N VAL A 224 -13.01 -2.43 -6.78
CA VAL A 224 -13.85 -1.52 -6.00
C VAL A 224 -14.07 -0.23 -6.76
N MET A 225 -15.32 0.24 -6.76
CA MET A 225 -15.65 1.57 -7.26
C MET A 225 -15.44 2.60 -6.15
N VAL A 226 -14.53 3.53 -6.38
CA VAL A 226 -14.20 4.60 -5.43
C VAL A 226 -14.48 5.97 -6.01
N ASN A 227 -14.55 6.96 -5.13
CA ASN A 227 -14.55 8.37 -5.51
C ASN A 227 -13.15 8.94 -5.29
N LEU A 228 -12.81 9.92 -6.13
CA LEU A 228 -11.70 10.81 -5.86
C LEU A 228 -12.12 11.78 -4.75
N GLU A 229 -11.39 11.78 -3.65
CA GLU A 229 -11.65 12.57 -2.45
C GLU A 229 -10.43 13.43 -2.10
N GLY A 230 -10.62 14.42 -1.21
CA GLY A 230 -9.57 15.35 -0.79
C GLY A 230 -9.31 16.52 -1.75
N ASN A 231 -8.46 17.46 -1.31
CA ASN A 231 -8.01 18.56 -2.16
C ASN A 231 -7.22 17.99 -3.34
N ASN A 232 -7.51 18.48 -4.56
CA ASN A 232 -6.90 18.02 -5.81
C ASN A 232 -7.07 16.51 -6.10
N ALA A 233 -8.11 15.86 -5.57
CA ALA A 233 -8.39 14.44 -5.79
C ALA A 233 -7.32 13.47 -5.24
N CYS A 234 -6.51 13.93 -4.28
CA CYS A 234 -5.32 13.22 -3.79
C CYS A 234 -5.56 12.08 -2.81
N ALA A 235 -6.80 11.76 -2.49
CA ALA A 235 -7.15 10.64 -1.63
C ALA A 235 -8.25 9.80 -2.24
N THR A 236 -8.24 8.51 -1.97
CA THR A 236 -9.37 7.65 -2.29
C THR A 236 -9.47 6.56 -1.25
N THR A 237 -10.68 6.14 -0.91
CA THR A 237 -10.89 5.09 0.09
C THR A 237 -12.01 4.16 -0.34
N LYS A 238 -11.74 2.85 -0.27
CA LYS A 238 -12.75 1.81 -0.50
C LYS A 238 -13.82 1.78 0.60
N PHE A 239 -13.57 2.45 1.72
CA PHE A 239 -14.50 2.53 2.85
C PHE A 239 -15.50 3.68 2.72
N SER A 240 -15.47 4.45 1.62
CA SER A 240 -16.42 5.54 1.38
C SER A 240 -17.84 4.98 1.24
N LYS A 241 -18.82 5.67 1.85
CA LYS A 241 -20.25 5.29 1.75
C LYS A 241 -20.93 5.80 0.49
N LYS A 242 -20.20 6.50 -0.38
CA LYS A 242 -20.72 7.07 -1.62
C LYS A 242 -20.54 6.08 -2.75
N ASN A 243 -21.51 6.03 -3.68
CA ASN A 243 -21.34 5.28 -4.93
C ASN A 243 -20.12 5.82 -5.67
N GLY A 244 -19.12 4.96 -5.89
CA GLY A 244 -17.91 5.31 -6.62
C GLY A 244 -18.11 5.32 -8.13
N THR A 245 -17.22 6.01 -8.83
CA THR A 245 -17.24 6.12 -10.31
C THR A 245 -15.91 5.70 -10.95
N VAL A 246 -14.86 5.53 -10.14
CA VAL A 246 -13.53 5.12 -10.59
C VAL A 246 -13.24 3.71 -10.09
N PRO A 247 -12.98 2.73 -10.98
CA PRO A 247 -12.57 1.40 -10.55
C PRO A 247 -11.12 1.42 -10.07
N ILE A 248 -10.87 0.78 -8.94
CA ILE A 248 -9.54 0.39 -8.48
C ILE A 248 -9.44 -1.12 -8.35
N TYR A 249 -8.23 -1.63 -8.57
CA TYR A 249 -7.94 -3.06 -8.53
C TYR A 249 -7.14 -3.34 -7.26
N ILE A 250 -7.66 -4.19 -6.40
CA ILE A 250 -7.03 -4.56 -5.14
C ILE A 250 -6.59 -6.02 -5.26
N VAL A 251 -5.33 -6.26 -4.87
CA VAL A 251 -4.73 -7.60 -4.85
C VAL A 251 -4.53 -8.02 -3.39
N ASN A 252 -4.77 -9.30 -3.11
CA ASN A 252 -4.46 -9.89 -1.82
C ASN A 252 -2.97 -9.69 -1.49
N ALA A 253 -2.68 -9.16 -0.30
CA ALA A 253 -1.32 -8.81 0.09
C ALA A 253 -0.37 -10.03 0.18
N ILE A 254 -0.86 -11.19 0.62
CA ILE A 254 -0.06 -12.42 0.69
C ILE A 254 0.25 -12.91 -0.72
N ASP A 255 -0.74 -12.98 -1.60
CA ASP A 255 -0.55 -13.42 -2.98
C ASP A 255 0.44 -12.52 -3.69
N PHE A 256 0.25 -11.20 -3.62
CA PHE A 256 1.15 -10.24 -4.26
C PHE A 256 2.60 -10.40 -3.78
N LEU A 257 2.84 -10.39 -2.46
CA LEU A 257 4.19 -10.48 -1.92
C LEU A 257 4.84 -11.84 -2.22
N THR A 258 4.08 -12.93 -2.10
CA THR A 258 4.61 -14.26 -2.41
C THR A 258 4.86 -14.42 -3.90
N ASP A 259 4.02 -13.89 -4.80
CA ASP A 259 4.26 -13.92 -6.24
C ASP A 259 5.52 -13.15 -6.65
N LEU A 260 5.91 -12.13 -5.90
CA LEU A 260 7.21 -11.47 -6.06
C LEU A 260 8.39 -12.28 -5.49
N GLY A 261 8.14 -13.36 -4.76
CA GLY A 261 9.14 -14.22 -4.12
C GLY A 261 9.47 -13.87 -2.66
N VAL A 262 8.77 -12.91 -2.05
CA VAL A 262 8.93 -12.64 -0.61
C VAL A 262 8.54 -13.90 0.16
N GLY A 263 9.44 -14.39 1.01
CA GLY A 263 9.36 -15.77 1.54
C GLY A 263 10.59 -16.59 1.19
N VAL A 264 11.10 -16.42 -0.03
CA VAL A 264 12.40 -16.93 -0.48
C VAL A 264 13.52 -15.96 -0.11
N TYR A 265 13.22 -14.67 -0.24
CA TYR A 265 14.03 -13.57 0.26
C TYR A 265 13.25 -12.72 1.26
N GLU A 266 13.96 -11.81 1.92
CA GLU A 266 13.39 -10.84 2.86
C GLU A 266 13.20 -9.47 2.19
N LEU A 267 12.08 -8.80 2.47
CA LEU A 267 11.81 -7.44 2.05
C LEU A 267 12.43 -6.46 3.06
N ASP A 268 13.21 -5.48 2.61
CA ASP A 268 13.90 -4.55 3.54
C ASP A 268 12.96 -3.53 4.17
N LEU A 269 12.00 -3.00 3.40
CA LEU A 269 10.99 -2.07 3.88
C LEU A 269 9.65 -2.24 3.15
N LEU A 270 8.58 -2.42 3.91
CA LEU A 270 7.21 -2.18 3.46
C LEU A 270 6.74 -0.84 4.02
N THR A 271 6.44 0.14 3.18
CA THR A 271 5.79 1.40 3.62
C THR A 271 4.35 1.45 3.12
N MET A 272 3.43 1.93 3.95
CA MET A 272 1.99 1.99 3.62
C MET A 272 1.41 3.35 3.99
N ASN A 273 0.76 3.99 3.03
CA ASN A 273 0.02 5.23 3.20
C ASN A 273 -1.13 5.26 2.19
N CYS A 274 -2.21 4.51 2.46
CA CYS A 274 -3.21 4.16 1.44
C CYS A 274 -4.65 4.27 1.96
N GLU A 275 -4.93 5.32 2.75
CA GLU A 275 -6.30 5.76 3.10
C GLU A 275 -7.20 4.64 3.67
N GLY A 276 -6.59 3.76 4.46
CA GLY A 276 -7.23 2.68 5.20
C GLY A 276 -6.82 1.27 4.78
N CYS A 277 -6.20 1.09 3.61
CA CYS A 277 -5.73 -0.22 3.17
C CYS A 277 -4.65 -0.77 4.12
N GLU A 278 -3.91 0.09 4.82
CA GLU A 278 -2.84 -0.29 5.74
C GLU A 278 -3.33 -1.23 6.85
N PHE A 279 -4.59 -1.09 7.27
CA PHE A 279 -5.18 -1.96 8.27
C PHE A 279 -5.43 -3.37 7.71
N GLU A 280 -6.00 -3.47 6.51
CA GLU A 280 -6.28 -4.77 5.90
C GLU A 280 -5.01 -5.51 5.50
N VAL A 281 -4.04 -4.79 4.94
CA VAL A 281 -2.73 -5.36 4.59
C VAL A 281 -2.07 -5.92 5.83
N LEU A 282 -1.96 -5.14 6.91
CA LEU A 282 -1.33 -5.62 8.14
C LEU A 282 -2.10 -6.74 8.83
N GLU A 283 -3.43 -6.65 8.90
CA GLU A 283 -4.27 -7.73 9.44
C GLU A 283 -4.15 -9.02 8.63
N THR A 284 -3.89 -8.92 7.33
CA THR A 284 -3.67 -10.08 6.46
C THR A 284 -2.28 -10.66 6.68
N LEU A 285 -1.24 -9.81 6.71
CA LEU A 285 0.15 -10.26 6.86
C LEU A 285 0.43 -10.89 8.22
N VAL A 286 -0.12 -10.36 9.33
CA VAL A 286 0.14 -10.91 10.67
C VAL A 286 -0.38 -12.34 10.86
N LYS A 287 -1.32 -12.79 10.00
CA LYS A 287 -1.89 -14.14 9.99
C LYS A 287 -0.95 -15.19 9.38
N SER A 288 0.21 -14.80 8.83
CA SER A 288 1.16 -15.75 8.25
C SER A 288 2.61 -15.42 8.61
N ASN A 289 3.51 -16.39 8.47
CA ASN A 289 4.96 -16.22 8.60
C ASN A 289 5.56 -15.23 7.59
N LEU A 290 4.79 -14.77 6.61
CA LEU A 290 5.23 -13.74 5.69
C LEU A 290 5.52 -12.40 6.38
N ILE A 291 4.83 -12.07 7.47
CA ILE A 291 5.16 -10.88 8.27
C ILE A 291 6.60 -10.91 8.78
N GLU A 292 7.14 -12.10 9.08
CA GLU A 292 8.52 -12.27 9.55
C GLU A 292 9.53 -12.16 8.40
N ARG A 293 9.09 -12.11 7.14
CA ARG A 293 9.94 -11.89 5.97
C ARG A 293 10.07 -10.41 5.60
N ILE A 294 9.41 -9.54 6.34
CA ILE A 294 9.51 -8.09 6.19
C ILE A 294 10.40 -7.58 7.31
N ARG A 295 11.55 -7.01 6.97
CA ARG A 295 12.56 -6.57 7.94
C ARG A 295 12.13 -5.31 8.67
N ASN A 296 11.51 -4.38 7.94
CA ASN A 296 10.98 -3.14 8.49
C ASN A 296 9.61 -2.82 7.88
N ILE A 297 8.71 -2.31 8.71
CA ILE A 297 7.37 -1.90 8.31
C ILE A 297 7.21 -0.45 8.73
N GLN A 298 6.77 0.39 7.81
CA GLN A 298 6.39 1.76 8.09
C GLN A 298 4.94 1.96 7.64
N TRP A 299 4.14 2.66 8.42
CA TRP A 299 2.76 2.91 8.05
C TRP A 299 2.22 4.22 8.60
N ALA A 300 1.39 4.85 7.77
CA ALA A 300 0.55 5.97 8.12
C ALA A 300 -0.86 5.45 8.42
N THR A 301 -1.47 5.93 9.49
CA THR A 301 -2.77 5.40 9.96
C THR A 301 -3.90 6.39 9.77
N HIS A 302 -4.86 6.05 8.93
CA HIS A 302 -6.00 6.90 8.60
C HIS A 302 -7.18 6.61 9.52
N THR A 303 -7.14 7.13 10.74
CA THR A 303 -8.21 6.89 11.74
C THR A 303 -9.50 7.67 11.52
N GLN A 304 -9.50 8.60 10.56
CA GLN A 304 -10.61 9.54 10.31
C GLN A 304 -11.40 9.26 9.03
N VAL A 305 -10.91 8.39 8.15
CA VAL A 305 -11.71 7.90 7.02
C VAL A 305 -12.80 6.95 7.54
N SER A 306 -13.80 6.63 6.71
CA SER A 306 -14.97 5.81 7.08
C SER A 306 -14.65 4.32 7.38
N ILE A 307 -13.44 4.03 7.83
CA ILE A 307 -12.98 2.72 8.27
C ILE A 307 -13.81 2.24 9.47
N PRO A 308 -14.26 0.98 9.49
CA PRO A 308 -14.85 0.38 10.67
C PRO A 308 -13.83 0.21 11.81
N ASN A 309 -14.16 0.72 12.99
CA ASN A 309 -13.42 0.51 14.25
C ASN A 309 -11.89 0.75 14.17
N PRO A 310 -11.39 1.85 13.58
CA PRO A 310 -9.97 2.02 13.25
C PRO A 310 -9.07 2.00 14.48
N TRP A 311 -9.53 2.55 15.61
CA TRP A 311 -8.80 2.53 16.88
C TRP A 311 -8.58 1.11 17.41
N GLU A 312 -9.59 0.25 17.29
CA GLU A 312 -9.51 -1.12 17.76
C GLU A 312 -8.62 -1.98 16.86
N ARG A 313 -8.77 -1.82 15.54
CA ARG A 313 -7.91 -2.45 14.54
C ARG A 313 -6.45 -2.07 14.76
N TYR A 314 -6.17 -0.78 14.92
CA TYR A 314 -4.84 -0.26 15.25
C TYR A 314 -4.24 -0.95 16.47
N CYS A 315 -4.98 -0.95 17.59
CA CYS A 315 -4.49 -1.51 18.83
C CYS A 315 -4.25 -3.03 18.74
N ARG A 316 -5.11 -3.76 18.00
CA ARG A 316 -4.93 -5.18 17.74
C ARG A 316 -3.70 -5.45 16.87
N ILE A 317 -3.54 -4.69 15.78
CA ILE A 317 -2.36 -4.78 14.90
C ILE A 317 -1.08 -4.54 15.70
N HIS A 318 -1.05 -3.53 16.58
CA HIS A 318 0.09 -3.27 17.47
C HIS A 318 0.46 -4.47 18.34
N GLU A 319 -0.49 -5.12 18.99
CA GLU A 319 -0.18 -6.29 19.81
C GLU A 319 0.34 -7.47 18.96
N LEU A 320 -0.24 -7.70 17.78
CA LEU A 320 0.22 -8.76 16.88
C LEU A 320 1.60 -8.45 16.28
N LEU A 321 1.86 -7.21 15.87
CA LEU A 321 3.17 -6.77 15.38
C LEU A 321 4.23 -6.86 16.47
N LYS A 322 3.91 -6.55 17.72
CA LYS A 322 4.82 -6.74 18.87
C LYS A 322 5.28 -8.17 19.06
N ARG A 323 4.68 -9.18 18.41
CA ARG A 323 5.19 -10.55 18.44
C ARG A 323 6.50 -10.67 17.66
N THR A 324 6.61 -10.01 16.51
CA THR A 324 7.72 -10.17 15.53
C THR A 324 8.58 -8.92 15.38
N HIS A 325 8.02 -7.76 15.63
CA HIS A 325 8.63 -6.45 15.45
C HIS A 325 8.66 -5.65 16.75
N ARG A 326 9.48 -4.60 16.77
CA ARG A 326 9.53 -3.55 17.78
C ARG A 326 9.40 -2.18 17.10
N PRO A 327 8.75 -1.19 17.73
CA PRO A 327 8.71 0.15 17.17
C PRO A 327 10.12 0.77 17.17
N THR A 328 10.42 1.57 16.14
CA THR A 328 11.67 2.35 16.03
C THR A 328 11.43 3.85 16.11
N TYR A 329 10.25 4.32 15.70
CA TYR A 329 9.67 5.60 16.11
C TYR A 329 8.14 5.49 16.05
N GLN A 330 7.43 6.31 16.85
CA GLN A 330 5.97 6.30 16.87
C GLN A 330 5.39 7.70 17.08
N TYR A 331 4.66 8.17 16.06
CA TYR A 331 3.63 9.18 16.20
C TYR A 331 2.30 8.44 16.10
N LYS A 332 1.85 7.88 17.23
CA LYS A 332 0.69 6.96 17.24
C LYS A 332 -0.49 7.55 16.49
N PHE A 333 -1.17 6.70 15.71
CA PHE A 333 -2.33 7.07 14.88
C PHE A 333 -2.04 8.13 13.79
N ASN A 334 -0.76 8.35 13.47
CA ASN A 334 -0.33 9.24 12.40
C ASN A 334 0.71 8.54 11.52
N TRP A 335 1.92 8.31 12.03
CA TRP A 335 3.03 7.66 11.33
C TRP A 335 3.92 6.90 12.31
N GLU A 336 4.31 5.70 11.95
CA GLU A 336 5.23 4.91 12.76
C GLU A 336 6.04 3.90 11.93
N SER A 337 7.17 3.49 12.49
CA SER A 337 8.01 2.45 11.91
C SER A 337 8.35 1.37 12.93
N TRP A 338 8.48 0.17 12.42
CA TRP A 338 8.64 -1.09 13.13
C TRP A 338 9.77 -1.87 12.48
N ARG A 339 10.64 -2.47 13.30
CA ARG A 339 11.75 -3.32 12.85
C ARG A 339 11.61 -4.71 13.44
N ARG A 340 11.90 -5.74 12.64
CA ARG A 340 11.90 -7.13 13.09
C ARG A 340 12.88 -7.31 14.25
N LYS A 341 12.48 -8.01 15.31
CA LYS A 341 13.17 -7.99 16.61
C LYS A 341 14.59 -8.55 16.59
N ASP A 342 14.88 -9.47 15.68
CA ASP A 342 16.19 -10.08 15.47
C ASP A 342 17.21 -9.10 14.84
N ILE A 343 16.73 -8.01 14.23
CA ILE A 343 17.57 -6.98 13.62
C ILE A 343 17.91 -5.92 14.68
N LYS A 344 19.21 -5.75 14.92
CA LYS A 344 19.74 -4.82 15.93
C LYS A 344 19.44 -3.35 15.60
#